data_AF-A0A143ZIA9-F1
#
_entry.id   AF-A0A143ZIA9-F1
#
_cell.length_a   1.000
_cell.length_b   1.000
_cell.length_c   1.000
_cell.angle_alpha   90.00
_cell.angle_beta   90.00
_cell.angle_gamma   90.00
#
_symmetry.space_group_name_H-M   'P 1'
#
loop_
_entity.id
_entity.type
_entity.pdbx_description
1 polymer ?
#
loop_
_entity_poly.entity_id
_entity_poly.type
_entity_poly.pdbx_seq_one_letter_code
_entity_poly.pdbx_strand_id
1 'polypeptide(L)'
;MKDGIHMQGVFVGDMQDGQKRVLATEAALAFIEEIRLDHPDILFHQSGGCCDGSSPMCYPADDYIVGDHDVRLGEIGGVPVYISGSQFEVWKHTQLIIDVVPGRGGMFSLDNGRERRFLTRSRLFSGGEACAVPARN
;
A
#
# COMPACT_ATOMS: atom_id res chain seq x y z
N MET A 1 20.22 25.06 -13.12
CA MET A 1 20.78 23.79 -13.61
C MET A 1 20.76 22.76 -12.48
N LYS A 2 19.63 22.06 -12.34
CA LYS A 2 19.51 20.65 -11.95
C LYS A 2 18.11 20.25 -12.42
N ASP A 3 18.05 19.87 -13.70
CA ASP A 3 16.94 19.11 -14.24
C ASP A 3 16.89 17.78 -13.49
N GLY A 4 15.72 17.41 -12.97
CA GLY A 4 15.56 16.26 -12.09
C GLY A 4 14.17 15.65 -12.25
N ILE A 5 14.03 14.89 -13.34
CA ILE A 5 13.18 13.70 -13.53
C ILE A 5 11.69 13.86 -13.15
N HIS A 6 10.88 13.86 -14.20
CA HIS A 6 9.42 13.71 -14.17
C HIS A 6 8.99 12.50 -13.33
N MET A 7 8.34 12.73 -12.19
CA MET A 7 7.50 11.73 -11.53
C MET A 7 6.18 11.61 -12.32
N GLN A 8 6.11 10.72 -13.30
CA GLN A 8 4.89 10.38 -14.03
C GLN A 8 4.33 9.03 -13.57
N GLY A 9 4.04 8.88 -12.28
CA GLY A 9 3.10 7.84 -11.85
C GLY A 9 1.72 8.19 -12.39
N VAL A 10 0.98 7.21 -12.90
CA VAL A 10 -0.40 7.45 -13.35
C VAL A 10 -1.25 7.69 -12.09
N PHE A 11 -1.68 8.94 -11.90
CA PHE A 11 -2.61 9.31 -10.83
C PHE A 11 -4.01 8.86 -11.23
N VAL A 12 -4.45 7.71 -10.74
CA VAL A 12 -5.86 7.38 -10.75
C VAL A 12 -6.44 8.13 -9.57
N GLY A 13 -7.27 9.16 -9.82
CA GLY A 13 -7.78 10.04 -8.78
C GLY A 13 -8.22 9.26 -7.54
N ASP A 14 -7.88 9.79 -6.36
CA ASP A 14 -7.95 9.09 -5.07
C ASP A 14 -9.34 8.52 -4.73
N MET A 15 -10.38 8.88 -5.50
CA MET A 15 -11.77 8.49 -5.33
C MET A 15 -12.30 7.65 -6.50
N GLN A 16 -12.91 6.50 -6.19
CA GLN A 16 -13.75 5.71 -7.09
C GLN A 16 -15.16 5.65 -6.50
N ASP A 17 -16.17 6.04 -7.28
CA ASP A 17 -17.57 6.10 -6.83
C ASP A 17 -17.77 6.91 -5.53
N GLY A 18 -17.02 8.00 -5.38
CA GLY A 18 -17.02 8.83 -4.17
C GLY A 18 -16.31 8.22 -2.96
N GLN A 19 -15.64 7.07 -3.11
CA GLN A 19 -14.91 6.38 -2.04
C GLN A 19 -13.41 6.37 -2.30
N LYS A 20 -12.59 6.55 -1.25
CA LYS A 20 -11.13 6.46 -1.38
C LYS A 20 -10.69 5.10 -1.91
N ARG A 21 -9.64 5.03 -2.74
CA ARG A 21 -9.10 3.72 -3.19
C ARG A 21 -8.31 2.97 -2.13
N VAL A 22 -7.69 3.70 -1.22
CA VAL A 22 -6.92 3.14 -0.11
C VAL A 22 -7.34 3.79 1.21
N LEU A 23 -7.43 2.96 2.25
CA LEU A 23 -7.69 3.33 3.62
C LEU A 23 -6.61 2.73 4.53
N ALA A 24 -6.52 3.20 5.76
CA ALA A 24 -5.72 2.61 6.80
C ALA A 24 -6.55 2.43 8.08
N THR A 25 -6.27 1.37 8.85
CA THR A 25 -6.80 1.22 10.20
C THR A 25 -6.10 2.19 11.16
N GLU A 26 -6.71 2.46 12.31
CA GLU A 26 -6.09 3.31 13.34
C GLU A 26 -4.74 2.73 13.80
N ALA A 27 -4.63 1.40 13.91
CA ALA A 27 -3.39 0.72 14.24
C ALA A 27 -2.30 0.95 13.16
N ALA A 28 -2.67 0.94 11.88
CA ALA A 28 -1.75 1.25 10.79
C ALA A 28 -1.32 2.72 10.81
N LEU A 29 -2.24 3.66 11.07
CA LEU A 29 -1.91 5.09 11.19
C LEU A 29 -0.94 5.35 12.35
N ALA A 30 -1.18 4.75 13.53
CA ALA A 30 -0.27 4.87 14.65
C ALA A 30 1.11 4.32 14.32
N PHE A 31 1.17 3.17 13.65
CA PHE A 31 2.44 2.54 13.30
C PHE A 31 3.20 3.32 12.21
N ILE A 32 2.50 3.96 11.28
CA ILE A 32 3.09 4.90 10.32
C ILE A 32 3.76 6.05 11.06
N GLU A 33 3.07 6.68 12.02
CA GLU A 33 3.64 7.78 12.79
C GLU A 33 4.87 7.33 13.61
N GLU A 34 4.85 6.13 14.19
CA GLU A 34 6.03 5.56 14.86
C GLU A 34 7.22 5.37 13.91
N ILE A 35 6.99 4.90 12.68
CA ILE A 35 8.05 4.74 11.67
C ILE A 35 8.59 6.11 11.24
N ARG A 36 7.71 7.11 11.12
CA ARG A 36 8.08 8.46 10.69
C ARG A 36 8.93 9.25 11.66
N LEU A 37 9.00 8.82 12.92
CA LEU A 37 9.97 9.35 13.88
C LEU A 37 11.41 9.09 13.44
N ASP A 38 11.66 7.96 12.80
CA ASP A 38 12.98 7.57 12.28
C ASP A 38 13.15 7.87 10.79
N HIS A 39 12.05 7.80 10.03
CA HIS A 39 12.01 7.95 8.56
C HIS A 39 10.90 8.95 8.15
N PRO A 40 11.17 10.26 8.15
CA PRO A 40 10.12 11.27 7.98
C PRO A 40 9.41 11.22 6.62
N ASP A 41 10.16 10.85 5.58
CA ASP A 41 9.71 10.73 4.19
C ASP A 41 9.70 9.27 3.77
N ILE A 42 8.49 8.71 3.67
CA ILE A 42 8.25 7.31 3.33
C ILE A 42 7.18 7.19 2.24
N LEU A 43 7.08 6.00 1.65
CA LEU A 43 5.99 5.62 0.77
C LEU A 43 5.62 4.15 0.97
N PHE A 44 4.43 3.79 0.52
CA PHE A 44 4.02 2.39 0.41
C PHE A 44 4.01 1.94 -1.05
N HIS A 45 4.46 0.72 -1.29
CA HIS A 45 4.22 0.00 -2.54
C HIS A 45 3.53 -1.33 -2.28
N GLN A 46 2.38 -1.53 -2.93
CA GLN A 46 1.63 -2.78 -2.88
C GLN A 46 2.34 -3.81 -3.75
N SER A 47 2.98 -4.78 -3.10
CA SER A 47 3.70 -5.85 -3.77
C SER A 47 2.75 -6.92 -4.32
N GLY A 48 3.13 -7.49 -5.48
CA GLY A 48 2.34 -8.48 -6.23
C GLY A 48 2.61 -9.93 -5.92
N GLY A 49 3.37 -10.21 -4.85
CA GLY A 49 3.68 -11.56 -4.39
C GLY A 49 4.66 -12.34 -5.27
N CYS A 50 5.81 -12.68 -4.70
CA CYS A 50 6.57 -13.88 -5.07
C CYS A 50 7.34 -14.45 -3.86
N CYS A 51 7.84 -13.59 -2.95
CA CYS A 51 8.54 -14.01 -1.73
C CYS A 51 7.90 -13.53 -0.41
N ASP A 52 7.29 -12.33 -0.35
CA ASP A 52 6.74 -11.73 0.88
C ASP A 52 5.18 -11.66 0.93
N GLY A 53 4.52 -12.40 0.03
CA GLY A 53 3.07 -12.32 -0.18
C GLY A 53 2.62 -10.98 -0.75
N SER A 54 1.31 -10.73 -0.78
CA SER A 54 0.70 -9.46 -1.22
C SER A 54 0.78 -8.37 -0.14
N SER A 55 1.88 -8.33 0.61
CA SER A 55 2.04 -7.39 1.72
C SER A 55 2.35 -5.99 1.16
N PRO A 56 1.80 -4.93 1.77
CA PRO A 56 2.17 -3.56 1.42
C PRO A 56 3.54 -3.28 2.06
N MET A 57 4.52 -2.92 1.24
CA MET A 57 5.88 -2.67 1.71
C MET A 57 6.05 -1.16 1.96
N CYS A 58 6.63 -0.81 3.11
CA CYS A 58 6.91 0.57 3.50
C CYS A 58 8.40 0.87 3.30
N TYR A 59 8.73 1.90 2.51
CA TYR A 59 10.10 2.26 2.16
C TYR A 59 10.41 3.73 2.48
N PRO A 60 11.67 4.08 2.77
CA PRO A 60 12.14 5.46 2.64
C PRO A 60 11.89 5.97 1.21
N ALA A 61 11.45 7.22 1.07
CA ALA A 61 11.08 7.77 -0.23
C ALA A 61 12.28 7.97 -1.18
N ASP A 62 13.49 8.10 -0.64
CA ASP A 62 14.76 8.23 -1.37
C ASP A 62 15.35 6.88 -1.81
N ASP A 63 14.99 5.78 -1.14
CA ASP A 63 15.47 4.43 -1.43
C ASP A 63 14.57 3.64 -2.41
N TYR A 64 13.38 4.16 -2.74
CA TYR A 64 12.43 3.51 -3.64
C TYR A 64 12.17 4.33 -4.90
N ILE A 65 12.45 3.74 -6.06
CA ILE A 65 12.13 4.35 -7.36
C ILE A 65 10.75 3.88 -7.81
N VAL A 66 9.78 4.78 -7.80
CA VAL A 66 8.45 4.55 -8.41
C VAL A 66 8.62 4.45 -9.92
N GLY A 67 8.19 3.33 -10.51
CA GLY A 67 8.29 3.09 -11.94
C GLY A 67 7.21 3.81 -12.74
N ASP A 68 7.47 4.01 -14.04
CA ASP A 68 6.53 4.70 -14.97
C ASP A 68 5.15 4.02 -15.07
N HIS A 69 5.09 2.73 -14.77
CA HIS A 69 3.85 1.94 -14.79
C HIS A 69 3.21 1.79 -13.41
N ASP A 70 3.78 2.38 -12.36
CA ASP A 70 3.14 2.39 -11.06
C ASP A 70 1.98 3.38 -11.03
N VAL A 71 0.93 2.95 -10.35
CA VAL A 71 -0.30 3.70 -10.16
C VAL A 71 -0.35 4.19 -8.72
N ARG A 72 -0.54 5.49 -8.54
CA ARG A 72 -0.81 6.06 -7.21
C ARG A 72 -2.27 5.81 -6.85
N LEU A 73 -2.51 5.11 -5.75
CA LEU A 73 -3.86 4.82 -5.25
C LEU A 73 -4.42 5.94 -4.38
N GLY A 74 -3.54 6.69 -3.70
CA GLY A 74 -3.89 7.78 -2.82
C GLY A 74 -2.92 7.90 -1.66
N GLU A 75 -3.40 8.39 -0.51
CA GLU A 75 -2.60 8.62 0.69
C GLU A 75 -3.27 8.06 1.95
N ILE A 76 -2.45 7.56 2.88
CA ILE A 76 -2.83 7.17 4.25
C ILE A 76 -1.90 7.86 5.24
N GLY A 77 -2.44 8.61 6.20
CA GLY A 77 -1.60 9.40 7.12
C GLY A 77 -0.68 10.42 6.43
N GLY A 78 -1.04 10.88 5.22
CA GLY A 78 -0.19 11.74 4.38
C GLY A 78 0.93 11.00 3.65
N VAL A 79 1.01 9.67 3.77
CA VAL A 79 2.00 8.83 3.08
C VAL A 79 1.40 8.29 1.78
N PRO A 80 2.06 8.48 0.61
CA PRO A 80 1.55 8.00 -0.66
C PRO A 80 1.60 6.47 -0.76
N VAL A 81 0.58 5.89 -1.41
CA VAL A 81 0.48 4.45 -1.66
C VAL A 81 0.45 4.19 -3.16
N TYR A 82 1.35 3.34 -3.62
CA TYR A 82 1.51 2.93 -5.01
C TYR A 82 1.22 1.44 -5.18
N ILE A 83 0.89 1.04 -6.40
CA ILE A 83 0.74 -0.35 -6.84
C ILE A 83 1.23 -0.46 -8.29
N SER A 84 1.78 -1.60 -8.70
CA SER A 84 2.15 -1.78 -10.11
C SER A 84 0.92 -1.76 -11.02
N GLY A 85 1.03 -1.21 -12.23
CA GLY A 85 -0.09 -1.14 -13.18
C GLY A 85 -0.71 -2.49 -13.51
N SER A 86 0.11 -3.55 -13.60
CA SER A 86 -0.38 -4.92 -13.79
C SER A 86 -1.25 -5.43 -12.65
N GLN A 87 -0.89 -5.13 -11.40
CA GLN A 87 -1.70 -5.48 -10.24
C GLN A 87 -2.92 -4.56 -10.12
N PHE A 88 -2.76 -3.28 -10.45
CA PHE A 88 -3.86 -2.33 -10.48
C PHE A 88 -4.99 -2.82 -11.36
N GLU A 89 -4.70 -3.33 -12.56
CA GLU A 89 -5.75 -3.85 -13.45
C GLU A 89 -6.57 -4.99 -12.84
N VAL A 90 -5.94 -5.82 -12.01
CA VAL A 90 -6.61 -6.92 -11.29
C VAL A 90 -7.41 -6.37 -10.09
N TRP A 91 -6.93 -5.32 -9.43
CA TRP A 91 -7.45 -4.83 -8.14
C TRP A 91 -8.27 -3.54 -8.26
N LYS A 92 -8.46 -2.98 -9.46
CA LYS A 92 -9.16 -1.69 -9.69
C LYS A 92 -10.61 -1.65 -9.23
N HIS A 93 -11.21 -2.80 -8.90
CA HIS A 93 -12.57 -2.94 -8.38
C HIS A 93 -12.61 -3.15 -6.85
N THR A 94 -11.45 -3.10 -6.19
CA THR A 94 -11.34 -3.22 -4.73
C THR A 94 -10.83 -1.94 -4.10
N GLN A 95 -11.31 -1.68 -2.89
CA GLN A 95 -10.73 -0.73 -1.96
C GLN A 95 -9.70 -1.47 -1.09
N LEU A 96 -8.49 -0.95 -1.04
CA LEU A 96 -7.43 -1.50 -0.18
C LEU A 96 -7.50 -0.86 1.20
N ILE A 97 -7.25 -1.67 2.22
CA ILE A 97 -7.23 -1.27 3.62
C ILE A 97 -5.90 -1.77 4.19
N ILE A 98 -5.02 -0.85 4.50
CA ILE A 98 -3.73 -1.15 5.14
C ILE A 98 -3.97 -1.30 6.64
N ASP A 99 -3.58 -2.45 7.17
CA ASP A 99 -3.72 -2.83 8.57
C ASP A 99 -2.36 -3.25 9.14
N VAL A 100 -2.29 -3.48 10.45
CA VAL A 100 -1.09 -3.98 11.13
C VAL A 100 -1.42 -5.19 11.98
N VAL A 101 -0.59 -6.22 11.89
CA VAL A 101 -0.74 -7.46 12.67
C VAL A 101 0.59 -7.86 13.30
N PRO A 102 0.58 -8.66 14.38
CA PRO A 102 1.81 -9.24 14.92
C PRO A 102 2.55 -10.06 13.86
N GLY A 103 3.87 -9.96 13.86
CA GLY A 103 4.73 -10.76 12.99
C GLY A 103 5.86 -9.96 12.36
N ARG A 104 6.70 -10.67 11.60
CA ARG A 104 7.86 -10.09 10.94
C ARG A 104 7.49 -9.40 9.64
N GLY A 105 7.92 -8.16 9.47
CA GLY A 105 7.82 -7.42 8.20
C GLY A 105 8.64 -8.04 7.06
N GLY A 106 8.36 -7.62 5.83
CA GLY A 106 9.13 -8.06 4.65
C GLY A 106 10.57 -7.57 4.73
N MET A 107 11.52 -8.32 4.17
CA MET A 107 12.97 -8.10 4.39
C MET A 107 13.42 -6.64 4.18
N PHE A 108 12.84 -5.96 3.19
CA PHE A 108 13.19 -4.60 2.79
C PHE A 108 12.23 -3.52 3.29
N SER A 109 11.20 -3.89 4.05
CA SER A 109 10.19 -2.94 4.54
C SER A 109 10.55 -2.44 5.93
N LEU A 110 10.21 -1.19 6.23
CA LEU A 110 10.53 -0.49 7.49
C LEU A 110 9.83 -1.07 8.73
N ASP A 111 8.86 -1.97 8.53
CA ASP A 111 8.21 -2.76 9.59
C ASP A 111 9.03 -4.00 10.00
N ASN A 112 10.07 -4.37 9.24
CA ASN A 112 10.96 -5.46 9.62
C ASN A 112 11.73 -5.13 10.90
N GLY A 113 11.80 -6.09 11.82
CA GLY A 113 12.45 -5.91 13.14
C GLY A 113 11.61 -5.17 14.18
N ARG A 114 10.34 -4.83 13.88
CA ARG A 114 9.42 -4.15 14.82
C ARG A 114 8.36 -5.06 15.46
N GLU A 115 8.46 -6.38 15.23
CA GLU A 115 7.54 -7.44 15.70
C GLU A 115 6.05 -7.24 15.32
N ARG A 116 5.80 -6.30 14.42
CA ARG A 116 4.52 -5.97 13.80
C ARG A 116 4.79 -5.79 12.32
N ARG A 117 3.84 -6.19 11.48
CA ARG A 117 3.93 -6.04 10.03
C ARG A 117 2.68 -5.43 9.45
N PHE A 118 2.84 -4.70 8.35
CA PHE A 118 1.70 -4.25 7.57
C PHE A 118 1.02 -5.42 6.84
N LEU A 119 -0.29 -5.29 6.66
CA LEU A 119 -1.15 -6.26 6.00
C LEU A 119 -2.14 -5.52 5.12
N THR A 120 -2.21 -5.90 3.84
CA THR A 120 -3.28 -5.40 2.97
C THR A 120 -4.49 -6.30 3.11
N ARG A 121 -5.62 -5.68 3.47
CA ARG A 121 -6.96 -6.23 3.31
C ARG A 121 -7.62 -5.56 2.12
N SER A 122 -8.61 -6.21 1.52
CA SER A 122 -9.36 -5.65 0.40
C SER A 122 -10.84 -5.92 0.56
N ARG A 123 -11.66 -4.97 0.14
CA ARG A 123 -13.10 -5.17 -0.08
C ARG A 123 -13.49 -4.68 -1.47
N LEU A 124 -14.53 -5.26 -2.06
CA LEU A 124 -15.06 -4.76 -3.32
C LEU A 124 -15.74 -3.40 -3.08
N PHE A 125 -15.60 -2.46 -4.01
CA PHE A 125 -16.51 -1.32 -4.06
C PHE A 125 -17.93 -1.88 -4.23
N SER A 126 -18.90 -1.37 -3.46
CA SER A 126 -20.26 -1.92 -3.39
C SER A 126 -20.80 -2.24 -4.79
N GLY A 127 -20.91 -3.54 -5.09
CA GLY A 127 -21.22 -4.03 -6.44
C GLY A 127 -20.66 -5.42 -6.77
N GLY A 128 -19.73 -5.96 -5.98
CA GLY A 128 -19.27 -7.35 -6.12
C GLY A 128 -19.30 -8.09 -4.78
N GLU A 129 -19.90 -9.27 -4.76
CA GLU A 129 -19.84 -10.19 -3.63
C GLU A 129 -18.39 -10.66 -3.44
N ALA A 130 -17.85 -10.51 -2.23
CA ALA A 130 -16.58 -11.12 -1.90
C ALA A 130 -16.73 -12.65 -2.03
N CYS A 131 -15.81 -13.30 -2.73
CA CYS A 131 -15.77 -14.75 -2.85
C CYS A 131 -15.77 -15.34 -1.44
N ALA A 132 -16.87 -16.01 -1.06
CA ALA A 132 -16.99 -16.69 0.21
C ALA A 132 -15.91 -17.78 0.26
N VAL A 133 -14.94 -17.61 1.15
CA VAL A 133 -13.97 -18.66 1.45
C VAL A 133 -14.77 -19.83 2.06
N PRO A 134 -14.76 -21.04 1.47
CA PRO A 134 -15.44 -22.15 2.10
C PRO A 134 -14.79 -22.43 3.45
N ALA A 135 -15.61 -22.44 4.50
CA ALA A 135 -15.17 -22.83 5.83
C ALA A 135 -14.56 -24.25 5.74
N ARG A 136 -13.32 -24.39 6.22
CA ARG A 136 -12.68 -25.70 6.31
C ARG A 136 -13.39 -26.49 7.41
N ASN A 137 -13.81 -27.69 7.05
CA ASN A 137 -14.57 -28.66 7.84
C ASN A 137 -13.79 -29.17 9.07
#